data_AF-A0A8H6MQ92-F1
#
_entry.id   AF-A0A8H6MQ92-F1
#
_cell.length_a   1.000
_cell.length_b   1.000
_cell.length_c   1.000
_cell.angle_alpha   90.00
_cell.angle_beta   90.00
_cell.angle_gamma   90.00
#
_symmetry.space_group_name_H-M   'P 1'
#
loop_
_entity.id
_entity.type
_entity.pdbx_description
1 polymer ?
#
loop_
_entity_poly.entity_id
_entity_poly.type
_entity_poly.pdbx_seq_one_letter_code
_entity_poly.pdbx_strand_id
1 'polypeptide(L)'
;MAASFRALRLAQLAPKAIPRISPRAVTIQSRIQTRLLNTDTAPVLYSARAKVVGARTGHVEGDDLVVDLTMAKALGGEGDKGKTNPEELFAAGYGACFQSAMNASAASMKIQMP
;
A
#
# COMPACT_ATOMS: atom_id res chain seq x y z
N MET A 1 -22.48 -69.63 -63.65
CA MET A 1 -23.61 -68.85 -63.12
C MET A 1 -23.65 -69.07 -61.60
N ALA A 2 -22.93 -68.26 -60.83
CA ALA A 2 -22.98 -68.28 -59.36
C ALA A 2 -22.56 -66.89 -58.86
N ALA A 3 -23.55 -66.08 -58.48
CA ALA A 3 -23.36 -64.73 -57.98
C ALA A 3 -23.01 -64.78 -56.49
N SER A 4 -21.84 -64.25 -56.13
CA SER A 4 -21.37 -64.12 -54.76
C SER A 4 -22.03 -62.88 -54.13
N PHE A 5 -22.98 -63.10 -53.22
CA PHE A 5 -23.61 -62.04 -52.44
C PHE A 5 -22.67 -61.62 -51.29
N ARG A 6 -22.06 -60.45 -51.44
CA ARG A 6 -21.24 -59.82 -50.40
C ARG A 6 -22.18 -59.12 -49.41
N ALA A 7 -22.32 -59.66 -48.20
CA ALA A 7 -23.09 -59.04 -47.13
C ALA A 7 -22.42 -57.72 -46.70
N LEU A 8 -23.11 -56.59 -46.90
CA LEU A 8 -22.71 -55.31 -46.31
C LEU A 8 -22.96 -55.38 -44.80
N ARG A 9 -21.89 -55.36 -44.00
CA ARG A 9 -21.97 -55.04 -42.56
C ARG A 9 -22.36 -53.58 -42.40
N LEU A 10 -23.56 -53.31 -41.89
CA LEU A 10 -23.90 -52.01 -41.30
C LEU A 10 -22.99 -51.79 -40.09
N ALA A 11 -22.09 -50.82 -40.17
CA ALA A 11 -21.36 -50.33 -39.00
C ALA A 11 -22.34 -49.57 -38.10
N GLN A 12 -22.64 -50.14 -36.93
CA GLN A 12 -23.41 -49.46 -35.88
C GLN A 12 -22.56 -48.30 -35.32
N LEU A 13 -22.98 -47.06 -35.60
CA LEU A 13 -22.44 -45.86 -34.97
C LEU A 13 -22.98 -45.76 -33.53
N ALA A 14 -22.15 -46.08 -32.55
CA ALA A 14 -22.43 -45.79 -31.15
C ALA A 14 -22.31 -44.28 -30.87
N PRO A 15 -23.18 -43.67 -30.04
CA PRO A 15 -23.07 -42.25 -29.70
C PRO A 15 -21.83 -42.05 -28.82
N LYS A 16 -20.89 -41.19 -29.28
CA LYS A 16 -19.76 -40.74 -28.45
C LYS A 16 -20.29 -39.93 -27.28
N ALA A 17 -20.00 -40.38 -26.05
CA ALA A 17 -20.32 -39.65 -24.83
C ALA A 17 -19.60 -38.29 -24.80
N ILE A 18 -20.38 -37.23 -24.60
CA ILE A 18 -19.87 -35.86 -24.44
C ILE A 18 -19.27 -35.74 -23.03
N PRO A 19 -18.01 -35.30 -22.86
CA PRO A 19 -17.44 -35.11 -21.53
C PRO A 19 -18.17 -33.96 -20.83
N ARG A 20 -18.74 -34.25 -19.65
CA ARG A 20 -19.27 -33.19 -18.76
C ARG A 20 -18.09 -32.40 -18.21
N ILE A 21 -17.86 -31.22 -18.76
CA ILE A 21 -16.98 -30.22 -18.16
C ILE A 21 -17.72 -29.69 -16.93
N SER A 22 -17.34 -30.17 -15.75
CA SER A 22 -17.78 -29.56 -14.50
C SER A 22 -17.22 -28.14 -14.42
N PRO A 23 -18.04 -27.10 -14.17
CA PRO A 23 -17.51 -25.78 -13.95
C PRO A 23 -16.68 -25.84 -12.67
N ARG A 24 -15.35 -25.73 -12.81
CA ARG A 24 -14.46 -25.56 -11.67
C ARG A 24 -14.82 -24.19 -11.08
N ALA A 25 -15.54 -24.19 -9.97
CA ALA A 25 -15.87 -22.97 -9.25
C ALA A 25 -14.57 -22.26 -8.88
N VAL A 26 -14.21 -21.23 -9.66
CA VAL A 26 -13.13 -20.32 -9.33
C VAL A 26 -13.64 -19.50 -8.16
N THR A 27 -13.35 -19.97 -6.95
CA THR A 27 -13.53 -19.17 -5.76
C THR A 27 -12.41 -18.14 -5.80
N ILE A 28 -12.66 -17.00 -6.44
CA ILE A 28 -11.85 -15.81 -6.20
C ILE A 28 -12.09 -15.46 -4.74
N GLN A 29 -11.26 -16.00 -3.85
CA GLN A 29 -11.11 -15.44 -2.52
C GLN A 29 -10.50 -14.06 -2.74
N SER A 30 -11.37 -13.06 -2.95
CA SER A 30 -11.03 -11.71 -2.56
C SER A 30 -10.88 -11.75 -1.04
N ARG A 31 -9.70 -12.18 -0.57
CA ARG A 31 -9.17 -11.58 0.64
C ARG A 31 -8.97 -10.12 0.28
N ILE A 32 -10.06 -9.36 0.38
CA ILE A 32 -9.95 -7.98 0.81
C ILE A 32 -9.14 -8.13 2.09
N GLN A 33 -7.84 -7.89 2.00
CA GLN A 33 -7.08 -7.58 3.18
C GLN A 33 -7.71 -6.28 3.64
N THR A 34 -8.73 -6.41 4.49
CA THR A 34 -9.04 -5.37 5.45
C THR A 34 -7.72 -5.20 6.20
N ARG A 35 -6.87 -4.31 5.70
CA ARG A 35 -5.79 -3.73 6.47
C ARG A 35 -6.50 -2.94 7.56
N LEU A 36 -6.98 -3.67 8.55
CA LEU A 36 -7.19 -3.12 9.86
C LEU A 36 -5.79 -2.67 10.26
N LEU A 37 -5.55 -1.36 10.20
CA LEU A 37 -4.43 -0.74 10.90
C LEU A 37 -4.72 -0.97 12.38
N ASN A 38 -4.44 -2.17 12.86
CA ASN A 38 -4.88 -2.61 14.17
C ASN A 38 -3.99 -1.94 15.21
N THR A 39 -4.40 -0.78 15.71
CA THR A 39 -3.70 -0.11 16.82
C THR A 39 -3.76 -0.91 18.10
N ASP A 40 -4.72 -1.83 18.24
CA ASP A 40 -4.91 -2.64 19.46
C ASP A 40 -3.91 -3.82 19.54
N THR A 41 -3.37 -4.27 18.40
CA THR A 41 -2.40 -5.38 18.35
C THR A 41 -1.08 -5.04 17.66
N ALA A 42 -0.95 -3.85 17.06
CA ALA A 42 0.31 -3.46 16.43
C ALA A 42 1.35 -3.16 17.53
N PRO A 43 2.49 -3.89 17.55
CA PRO A 43 3.55 -3.57 18.48
C PRO A 43 4.15 -2.19 18.14
N VAL A 44 4.49 -1.42 19.17
CA VAL A 44 5.26 -0.19 19.00
C VAL A 44 6.66 -0.58 18.48
N LEU A 45 6.94 -0.23 17.22
CA LEU A 45 8.23 -0.55 16.59
C LEU A 45 9.34 0.43 16.98
N TYR A 46 8.97 1.68 17.24
CA TYR A 46 9.90 2.76 17.60
C TYR A 46 9.18 3.86 18.39
N SER A 47 9.90 4.56 19.26
CA SER A 47 9.41 5.73 20.00
C SER A 47 10.52 6.77 20.09
N ALA A 48 10.17 8.03 19.86
CA ALA A 48 11.05 9.19 20.04
C ALA A 48 10.39 10.19 21.00
N ARG A 49 11.20 11.05 21.63
CA ARG A 49 10.72 12.13 22.49
C ARG A 49 11.32 13.46 22.07
N ALA A 50 10.57 14.52 22.34
CA ALA A 50 11.04 15.89 22.21
C ALA A 50 10.47 16.74 23.35
N LYS A 51 11.29 17.62 23.90
CA LYS A 51 10.93 18.64 24.88
C LYS A 51 10.90 19.99 24.17
N VAL A 52 9.81 20.73 24.38
CA VAL A 52 9.64 22.07 23.84
C VAL A 52 9.55 23.07 24.98
N VAL A 53 10.34 24.14 24.91
CA VAL A 53 10.33 25.25 25.89
C VAL A 53 10.28 26.57 25.12
N GLY A 54 9.50 27.55 25.57
CA GLY A 54 9.45 28.89 24.96
C GLY A 54 8.50 29.05 23.76
N ALA A 55 7.62 28.07 23.53
CA ALA A 55 6.56 28.13 22.50
C ALA A 55 7.10 28.44 21.09
N ARG A 56 6.47 29.37 20.34
CA ARG A 56 6.73 29.61 18.91
C ARG A 56 8.07 30.31 18.61
N THR A 57 8.76 30.79 19.63
CA THR A 57 10.11 31.41 19.53
C THR A 57 11.11 30.70 20.44
N GLY A 58 10.80 29.46 20.79
CA GLY A 58 11.51 28.67 21.77
C GLY A 58 12.51 27.69 21.17
N HIS A 59 12.71 26.58 21.88
CA HIS A 59 13.65 25.54 21.53
C HIS A 59 13.00 24.16 21.62
N VAL A 60 13.39 23.27 20.71
CA VAL A 60 13.01 21.85 20.70
C VAL A 60 14.27 21.01 20.83
N GLU A 61 14.29 20.16 21.85
CA GLU A 61 15.36 19.19 22.11
C GLU A 61 14.76 17.79 22.17
N GLY A 62 15.16 16.91 21.25
CA GLY A 62 14.82 15.49 21.23
C GLY A 62 16.06 14.62 21.25
N ASP A 63 15.88 13.32 21.03
CA ASP A 63 16.97 12.34 21.14
C ASP A 63 18.14 12.67 20.16
N ASP A 64 17.82 13.04 18.92
CA ASP A 64 18.79 13.44 17.88
C ASP A 64 18.39 14.75 17.17
N LEU A 65 17.47 15.52 17.76
CA LEU A 65 16.92 16.75 17.17
C LEU A 65 17.18 17.94 18.09
N VAL A 66 17.89 18.95 17.59
CA VAL A 66 18.11 20.22 18.30
C VAL A 66 17.76 21.35 17.34
N VAL A 67 16.71 22.10 17.63
CA VAL A 67 16.25 23.17 16.75
C VAL A 67 15.65 24.35 17.51
N ASP A 68 16.04 25.56 17.09
CA ASP A 68 15.45 26.80 17.55
C ASP A 68 14.25 27.20 16.67
N LEU A 69 13.22 27.73 17.32
CA LEU A 69 11.99 28.16 16.68
C LEU A 69 11.96 29.68 16.53
N THR A 70 11.35 30.14 15.44
CA THR A 70 10.99 31.54 15.21
C THR A 70 9.54 31.62 14.75
N MET A 71 8.87 32.71 15.11
CA MET A 71 7.58 33.03 14.52
C MET A 71 7.80 33.56 13.10
N ALA A 72 6.99 33.08 12.15
CA ALA A 72 7.08 33.50 10.75
C ALA A 72 6.72 34.99 10.61
N LYS A 73 7.35 35.69 9.65
CA LYS A 73 7.07 37.10 9.35
C LYS A 73 5.60 37.36 9.02
N ALA A 74 4.96 36.43 8.31
CA ALA A 74 3.53 36.52 7.97
C ALA A 74 2.61 36.50 9.20
N LEU A 75 3.08 36.00 10.34
CA LEU A 75 2.34 36.01 11.60
C LEU A 75 2.84 37.12 12.56
N GLY A 76 3.72 38.01 12.09
CA GLY A 76 4.26 39.12 12.89
C GLY A 76 5.53 38.81 13.67
N GLY A 77 6.24 37.71 13.35
CA GLY A 77 7.53 37.38 13.95
C GLY A 77 8.74 37.89 13.15
N GLU A 78 9.93 37.75 13.74
CA GLU A 78 11.20 38.16 13.10
C GLU A 78 11.57 37.29 11.89
N GLY A 79 11.14 36.02 11.88
CA GLY A 79 11.55 35.05 10.86
C GLY A 79 13.07 34.88 10.82
N ASP A 80 13.67 34.61 11.98
CA ASP A 80 15.11 34.49 12.17
C ASP A 80 15.74 33.46 11.22
N LYS A 81 16.83 33.85 10.56
CA LYS A 81 17.58 32.95 9.67
C LYS A 81 18.15 31.77 10.47
N GLY A 82 17.99 30.56 9.93
CA GLY A 82 18.50 29.33 10.54
C GLY A 82 17.61 28.76 11.65
N LYS A 83 16.49 29.42 11.95
CA LYS A 83 15.42 28.88 12.80
C LYS A 83 14.25 28.43 11.92
N THR A 84 13.41 27.55 12.44
CA THR A 84 12.20 27.07 11.75
C THR A 84 10.94 27.40 12.57
N ASN A 85 9.79 26.91 12.17
CA ASN A 85 8.53 27.07 12.88
C ASN A 85 7.76 25.74 12.98
N PRO A 86 6.80 25.61 13.91
CA PRO A 86 6.03 24.39 14.06
C PRO A 86 5.30 23.93 12.79
N GLU A 87 4.85 24.86 11.95
CA GLU A 87 4.15 24.54 10.70
C GLU A 87 5.07 23.89 9.67
N GLU A 88 6.29 24.40 9.51
CA GLU A 88 7.34 23.80 8.67
C GLU A 88 7.75 22.42 9.19
N LEU A 89 7.94 22.27 10.50
CA LEU A 89 8.27 20.98 11.12
C LEU A 89 7.17 19.93 10.89
N PHE A 90 5.90 20.34 11.03
CA PHE A 90 4.77 19.46 10.74
C PHE A 90 4.72 19.10 9.26
N ALA A 91 4.87 20.08 8.36
CA ALA A 91 4.87 19.83 6.92
C ALA A 91 5.99 18.88 6.49
N ALA A 92 7.21 19.08 7.03
CA ALA A 92 8.35 18.21 6.76
C ALA A 92 8.12 16.79 7.28
N GLY A 93 7.70 16.65 8.54
CA GLY A 93 7.45 15.34 9.15
C GLY A 93 6.32 14.58 8.46
N TYR A 94 5.20 15.25 8.19
CA TYR A 94 4.06 14.65 7.50
C TYR A 94 4.42 14.29 6.05
N GLY A 95 5.04 15.21 5.31
CA GLY A 95 5.45 15.00 3.92
C GLY A 95 6.40 13.81 3.77
N ALA A 96 7.43 13.73 4.60
CA ALA A 96 8.37 12.61 4.60
C ALA A 96 7.69 11.27 4.94
N CYS A 97 6.82 11.27 5.96
CA CYS A 97 6.07 10.07 6.36
C CYS A 97 5.13 9.59 5.24
N PHE A 98 4.39 10.51 4.63
CA PHE A 98 3.46 10.18 3.55
C PHE A 98 4.18 9.70 2.29
N GLN A 99 5.29 10.35 1.91
CA GLN A 99 6.11 9.89 0.78
C GLN A 99 6.67 8.48 1.03
N SER A 100 7.09 8.16 2.25
CA SER A 100 7.51 6.80 2.60
C SER A 100 6.38 5.78 2.41
N ALA A 101 5.16 6.10 2.83
CA ALA A 101 3.99 5.25 2.61
C ALA A 101 3.64 5.08 1.12
N MET A 102 3.80 6.15 0.32
CA MET A 102 3.65 6.07 -1.14
C MET A 102 4.71 5.15 -1.75
N ASN A 103 5.98 5.28 -1.35
CA ASN A 103 7.07 4.42 -1.84
C ASN A 103 6.81 2.94 -1.53
N ALA A 104 6.35 2.64 -0.31
CA ALA A 104 5.99 1.28 0.08
C ALA A 104 4.83 0.70 -0.78
N SER A 105 3.90 1.54 -1.20
CA SER A 105 2.75 1.13 -2.01
C SER A 105 3.11 0.98 -3.49
N ALA A 106 3.87 1.95 -4.03
CA ALA A 106 4.27 2.03 -5.43
C ALA A 106 5.09 0.80 -5.88
N ALA A 107 5.87 0.20 -4.97
CA ALA A 107 6.61 -1.03 -5.23
C ALA A 107 5.71 -2.17 -5.72
N SER A 108 4.51 -2.32 -5.16
CA SER A 108 3.54 -3.35 -5.61
C SER A 108 2.94 -3.06 -6.98
N MET A 109 2.93 -1.79 -7.37
CA MET A 109 2.39 -1.29 -8.64
C MET A 109 3.45 -1.16 -9.73
N LYS A 110 4.73 -1.43 -9.41
CA LYS A 110 5.89 -1.23 -10.30
C LYS A 110 6.03 0.22 -10.79
N ILE A 111 5.62 1.18 -9.95
CA ILE A 111 5.79 2.61 -10.21
C ILE A 111 7.07 3.07 -9.49
N GLN A 112 7.90 3.84 -10.20
CA GLN A 112 9.04 4.52 -9.59
C GLN A 112 8.59 5.90 -9.09
N MET A 113 8.74 6.12 -7.79
CA MET A 113 8.49 7.41 -7.17
C MET A 113 9.75 8.29 -7.29
N PRO A 114 9.58 9.62 -7.40
CA PRO A 114 10.68 10.58 -7.32
C PRO A 114 11.35 10.58 -5.93
#